data_AF-A0A8R7UBX5-F1
#
_entry.id   AF-A0A8R7UBX5-F1
#
_cell.length_a   1.000
_cell.length_b   1.000
_cell.length_c   1.000
_cell.angle_alpha   90.00
_cell.angle_beta   90.00
_cell.angle_gamma   90.00
#
_symmetry.space_group_name_H-M   'P 1'
#
loop_
_entity.id
_entity.type
_entity.pdbx_description
1 polymer ?
#
loop_
_entity_poly.entity_id
_entity_poly.type
_entity_poly.pdbx_seq_one_letter_code
_entity_poly.pdbx_strand_id
1 'polypeptide(L)' 'WLCCTYNTRKRQSVVCRFPNGKLVLYCKGADNVIYECLADGNYDIKKTSREHLEQFGIAGLRTLCLAYRDLSMDKYNS' A
#
# COMPACT_ATOMS: atom_id res chain seq x y z
N TRP A 1 -2.45 -1.46 -17.18
CA TRP A 1 -2.79 -1.80 -15.79
C TRP A 1 -2.27 -3.20 -15.50
N LEU A 2 -1.11 -3.31 -14.84
CA LEU A 2 -0.60 -4.61 -14.43
C LEU A 2 -1.09 -4.86 -13.00
N CYS A 3 -2.04 -5.80 -12.84
CA CYS A 3 -2.54 -6.22 -11.54
C CYS A 3 -1.79 -7.49 -11.13
N CYS A 4 -0.71 -7.34 -10.36
CA CYS A 4 0.02 -8.48 -9.83
C CYS A 4 -0.68 -8.95 -8.55
N THR A 5 -1.55 -9.94 -8.65
CA THR A 5 -2.09 -10.68 -7.51
C THR A 5 -1.26 -11.93 -7.27
N TYR A 6 -0.32 -11.89 -6.34
CA TYR A 6 0.30 -13.11 -5.83
C TYR A 6 -0.53 -13.61 -4.63
N ASN A 7 -1.36 -14.64 -4.88
CA ASN A 7 -2.41 -15.16 -3.99
C ASN A 7 -1.90 -15.50 -2.57
N THR A 8 -0.61 -15.80 -2.41
CA THR A 8 0.00 -16.17 -1.12
C THR A 8 0.33 -14.97 -0.21
N ARG A 9 0.16 -13.71 -0.64
CA ARG A 9 0.64 -12.52 0.10
C ARG A 9 -0.43 -11.65 0.78
N LYS A 10 -1.73 -12.03 0.77
CA LYS A 10 -2.83 -11.21 1.35
C LYS A 10 -2.78 -9.73 0.92
N ARG A 11 -2.29 -9.47 -0.30
CA ARG A 11 -1.99 -8.13 -0.81
C ARG A 11 -2.19 -8.08 -2.31
N GLN A 12 -2.81 -7.00 -2.78
CA GLN A 12 -3.06 -6.75 -4.20
C GLN A 12 -2.43 -5.40 -4.57
N SER A 13 -1.70 -5.36 -5.68
CA SER A 13 -1.06 -4.15 -6.16
C SER A 13 -1.34 -3.87 -7.64
N VAL A 14 -1.33 -2.60 -7.99
CA VAL A 14 -1.60 -2.10 -9.34
C VAL A 14 -0.64 -0.98 -9.68
N VAL A 15 -0.03 -1.06 -10.87
CA VAL A 15 0.77 0.04 -11.43
C VAL A 15 -0.12 0.89 -12.34
N CYS A 16 -0.21 2.18 -12.01
CA CYS A 16 -0.94 3.19 -12.73
C CYS A 16 0.04 4.10 -13.49
N ARG A 17 -0.27 4.41 -14.74
CA ARG A 17 0.41 5.47 -15.50
C ARG A 17 -0.55 6.64 -15.67
N PHE A 18 -0.18 7.79 -15.15
CA PHE A 18 -0.95 9.02 -15.29
C PHE A 18 -0.66 9.71 -16.64
N PRO A 19 -1.56 10.58 -17.13
CA PRO A 19 -1.37 11.31 -18.40
C PRO A 19 -0.12 12.18 -18.44
N ASN A 20 0.34 12.66 -17.28
CA ASN A 20 1.59 13.42 -17.13
C ASN A 20 2.86 12.53 -17.18
N GLY A 21 2.73 11.24 -17.48
CA GLY A 21 3.83 10.29 -17.53
C GLY A 21 4.25 9.71 -16.17
N LYS A 22 3.66 10.18 -15.05
CA LYS A 22 3.98 9.67 -13.72
C LYS A 22 3.52 8.22 -13.57
N LEU A 23 4.41 7.37 -13.06
CA LEU A 23 4.10 6.00 -12.69
C LEU A 23 3.95 5.89 -11.17
N VAL A 24 2.84 5.28 -10.73
CA VAL A 24 2.58 5.06 -9.30
C VAL A 24 2.15 3.63 -9.07
N LEU A 25 2.83 2.97 -8.13
CA LEU A 25 2.42 1.67 -7.60
C LEU A 25 1.48 1.90 -6.44
N TYR A 26 0.24 1.45 -6.56
CA TYR A 26 -0.69 1.35 -5.44
C TYR A 26 -0.73 -0.07 -4.92
N CYS A 27 -0.87 -0.20 -3.61
CA CYS A 27 -0.84 -1.47 -2.92
C CYS A 27 -1.87 -1.47 -1.79
N LYS A 28 -2.76 -2.47 -1.77
CA LYS A 28 -3.74 -2.68 -0.69
C LYS A 28 -3.55 -4.04 -0.04
N GLY A 29 -3.72 -4.13 1.26
CA GLY A 29 -3.60 -5.39 2.00
C GLY A 29 -3.90 -5.25 3.49
N ALA A 30 -3.63 -6.32 4.22
CA ALA A 30 -3.66 -6.30 5.69
C ALA A 30 -2.57 -5.35 6.24
N ASP A 31 -2.84 -4.80 7.42
CA ASP A 31 -1.97 -3.86 8.11
C ASP A 31 -0.57 -4.42 8.31
N ASN A 32 -0.43 -5.60 8.90
CA ASN A 32 0.88 -6.24 9.13
C ASN A 32 1.73 -6.32 7.84
N VAL A 33 1.14 -6.76 6.73
CA VAL A 33 1.85 -6.90 5.43
C VAL A 33 2.22 -5.54 4.83
N ILE A 34 1.38 -4.52 5.00
CA ILE A 34 1.64 -3.19 4.44
C ILE A 34 2.71 -2.46 5.28
N TYR A 35 2.63 -2.53 6.61
CA TYR A 35 3.58 -1.86 7.51
C TYR A 35 5.01 -2.40 7.36
N GLU A 36 5.20 -3.70 7.14
CA GLU A 36 6.51 -4.31 6.85
C GLU A 36 7.14 -3.82 5.54
N CYS A 37 6.32 -3.32 4.60
CA CYS A 37 6.77 -2.89 3.28
C CYS A 37 6.87 -1.37 3.12
N LEU A 38 6.56 -0.61 4.17
CA LEU A 38 6.72 0.84 4.17
C LEU A 38 8.19 1.20 4.41
N ALA A 39 8.67 2.23 3.72
CA ALA A 39 9.99 2.79 3.98
C ALA A 39 10.08 3.34 5.41
N ASP A 40 11.28 3.34 5.99
CA ASP A 40 11.54 3.97 7.28
C ASP A 40 11.28 5.49 7.21
N GLY A 41 10.59 6.02 8.22
CA GLY A 41 10.12 7.41 8.25
C GLY A 41 8.62 7.56 8.56
N ASN A 42 8.18 8.81 8.77
CA ASN A 42 6.79 9.19 9.13
C ASN A 42 6.20 8.39 10.29
N TYR A 43 6.93 8.31 11.41
CA TYR A 43 6.53 7.54 12.59
C TYR A 43 5.17 7.98 13.15
N ASP A 44 4.90 9.28 13.21
CA ASP A 44 3.66 9.82 13.76
C ASP A 44 2.44 9.38 12.94
N ILE A 45 2.51 9.53 11.61
CA ILE A 45 1.40 9.12 10.71
C ILE A 45 1.20 7.61 10.77
N LYS A 46 2.27 6.81 10.86
CA LYS A 46 2.19 5.35 11.01
C LYS A 46 1.48 4.97 12.31
N LYS A 47 1.80 5.65 13.41
CA LYS A 47 1.22 5.42 14.73
C LYS A 47 -0.27 5.78 14.75
N THR A 48 -0.63 6.98 14.33
CA THR A 48 -2.04 7.42 14.28
C THR A 48 -2.89 6.51 13.38
N SER A 49 -2.35 6.12 12.22
CA SER A 49 -3.06 5.22 11.31
C SER A 49 -3.30 3.83 11.94
N ARG A 50 -2.37 3.35 12.77
CA ARG A 50 -2.50 2.07 13.49
C ARG A 50 -3.60 2.15 14.53
N GLU A 51 -3.62 3.21 15.33
CA GLU A 51 -4.65 3.43 16.36
C GLU A 51 -6.06 3.44 15.73
N HIS A 52 -6.24 4.10 14.59
CA HIS A 52 -7.52 4.08 13.88
C HIS A 52 -7.89 2.68 13.36
N LEU A 53 -6.93 1.91 12.84
CA LEU A 53 -7.18 0.55 12.36
C LEU A 53 -7.64 -0.37 13.50
N GLU A 54 -7.05 -0.23 14.69
CA GLU A 54 -7.45 -0.95 15.90
C GLU A 54 -8.87 -0.58 16.32
N GLN A 55 -9.20 0.72 16.34
CA GLN A 55 -10.55 1.19 16.66
C GLN A 55 -11.60 0.65 15.68
N PHE A 56 -11.31 0.64 14.38
CA PHE A 56 -12.20 0.07 13.38
C PHE A 56 -12.34 -1.44 13.50
N GLY A 57 -11.26 -2.14 13.89
CA GLY A 57 -11.30 -3.57 14.20
C GLY A 57 -12.19 -3.89 15.39
N ILE A 58 -12.12 -3.09 16.46
CA ILE A 58 -13.00 -3.21 17.64
C ILE A 58 -14.47 -2.97 17.26
N ALA A 59 -14.73 -2.04 16.35
CA ALA A 59 -16.07 -1.78 15.81
C ALA A 59 -16.58 -2.86 14.84
N GLY A 60 -15.79 -3.91 14.56
CA GLY A 60 -16.17 -5.00 13.65
C GLY A 60 -16.10 -4.65 12.16
N LEU A 61 -15.45 -3.54 11.81
CA LEU A 61 -15.29 -3.12 10.41
C LEU A 61 -14.14 -3.87 9.74
N ARG A 62 -14.32 -4.20 8.46
CA ARG A 62 -13.24 -4.74 7.64
C ARG A 62 -12.32 -3.60 7.20
N THR A 63 -11.09 -3.60 7.70
CA THR A 63 -10.07 -2.62 7.36
C THR A 63 -9.13 -3.15 6.28
N LEU A 64 -8.64 -2.24 5.43
CA LEU A 64 -7.54 -2.50 4.50
C LEU A 64 -6.60 -1.31 4.53
N CYS A 65 -5.30 -1.58 4.60
CA CYS A 65 -4.27 -0.56 4.47
C CYS A 65 -3.97 -0.31 3.01
N LEU A 66 -3.88 0.97 2.64
CA LEU A 66 -3.46 1.42 1.32
C LEU A 66 -2.12 2.14 1.43
N ALA A 67 -1.18 1.76 0.58
CA ALA A 67 0.10 2.44 0.41
C ALA A 67 0.34 2.71 -1.07
N TYR A 68 1.11 3.75 -1.36
CA TYR A 68 1.56 4.05 -2.72
C TYR A 68 3.04 4.37 -2.74
N ARG A 69 3.66 4.16 -3.91
CA ARG A 69 5.04 4.55 -4.18
C ARG A 69 5.14 5.09 -5.60
N ASP A 70 5.78 6.24 -5.73
CA ASP A 70 6.16 6.78 -7.03
C ASP A 70 7.28 5.91 -7.63
N LEU A 71 7.07 5.47 -8.86
CA LEU A 71 8.02 4.65 -9.60
C LEU A 71 8.75 5.51 -10.64
N SER A 72 10.07 5.39 -10.69
CA SER A 72 10.86 5.86 -11.82
C SER A 72 10.74 4.87 -12.99
N MET A 73 10.91 5.38 -14.22
CA MET A 73 10.81 4.57 -15.44
C MET A 73 11.83 3.42 -15.45
N ASP A 74 13.03 3.65 -14.91
CA ASP A 74 14.10 2.65 -14.79
C ASP A 74 13.70 1.46 -13.91
N LYS A 75 12.95 1.72 -12.83
CA LYS A 75 12.44 0.68 -11.92
C LYS A 75 11.26 -0.10 -12.49
N TYR A 76 10.60 0.41 -13.53
CA TYR A 76 9.49 -0.29 -14.20
C TYR A 76 10.00 -1.20 -15.33
N ASN A 77 11.08 -0.81 -16.00
CA ASN A 77 11.68 -1.55 -17.11
C ASN A 77 12.70 -2.61 -16.66
N SER A 78 13.18 -2.53 -15.42
CA SER A 78 14.01 -3.55 -14.77
C SER A 78 13.16 -4.63 -14.11
#